data_AF-A0A1S6QGE4-F1
#
_entry.id   AF-A0A1S6QGE4-F1
#
_cell.length_a   1.000
_cell.length_b   1.000
_cell.length_c   1.000
_cell.angle_alpha   90.00
_cell.angle_beta   90.00
_cell.angle_gamma   90.00
#
_symmetry.space_group_name_H-M   'P 1'
#
loop_
_entity.id
_entity.type
_entity.pdbx_description
1 polymer ?
#
loop_
_entity_poly.entity_id
_entity_poly.type
_entity_poly.pdbx_seq_one_letter_code
_entity_poly.pdbx_strand_id
1 'polypeptide(L)'
;MNIKKALMLLTIVLGINVSALAAPILNNSIETAQAKKNPRGKAYVTKRQFRFRGVVKYHGKKWTYYTGSRFADGSRNHGGYDKNGYIIVSAPRSYKFGTKIKTPLGWGVVHDRGTAMTKYHFDVVI
;
A
#
# COMPACT_ATOMS: atom_id res chain seq x y z
N MET A 1 -27.42 6.51 52.40
CA MET A 1 -26.13 5.80 52.63
C MET A 1 -25.43 5.61 51.28
N ASN A 2 -24.28 6.27 51.14
CA ASN A 2 -23.30 6.38 50.05
C ASN A 2 -23.37 5.47 48.80
N ILE A 3 -23.63 6.09 47.63
CA ILE A 3 -23.10 5.69 46.32
C ILE A 3 -21.88 6.57 46.04
N LYS A 4 -20.68 6.05 46.23
CA LYS A 4 -19.43 6.73 45.89
C LYS A 4 -19.04 6.37 44.45
N LYS A 5 -19.01 7.40 43.59
CA LYS A 5 -18.03 7.66 42.49
C LYS A 5 -18.03 6.63 41.34
N ALA A 6 -18.15 6.97 40.07
CA ALA A 6 -17.70 8.15 39.37
C ALA A 6 -18.56 8.38 38.10
N LEU A 7 -19.03 9.62 37.99
CA LEU A 7 -19.67 10.20 36.83
C LEU A 7 -18.58 10.83 35.97
N MET A 8 -18.50 10.50 34.67
CA MET A 8 -17.79 11.34 33.71
C MET A 8 -18.64 11.48 32.45
N LEU A 9 -19.53 12.48 32.52
CA LEU A 9 -20.19 13.07 31.36
C LEU A 9 -19.16 13.93 30.62
N LEU A 10 -19.12 13.83 29.29
CA LEU A 10 -18.60 14.93 28.48
C LEU A 10 -19.54 15.19 27.30
N THR A 11 -20.38 16.19 27.51
CA THR A 11 -21.25 16.86 26.55
C THR A 11 -20.39 17.60 25.52
N ILE A 12 -20.57 17.29 24.23
CA ILE A 12 -19.98 18.08 23.14
C ILE A 12 -20.94 19.23 22.85
N VAL A 13 -20.51 20.45 23.21
CA VAL A 13 -21.24 21.69 22.93
C VAL A 13 -21.02 22.11 21.48
N LEU A 14 -22.13 22.39 20.81
CA LEU A 14 -22.23 22.98 19.48
C LEU A 14 -22.04 24.50 19.57
N GLY A 15 -21.29 25.07 18.63
CA GLY A 15 -21.43 26.49 18.24
C GLY A 15 -20.32 27.43 18.69
N ILE A 16 -19.52 27.91 17.73
CA ILE A 16 -18.78 29.17 17.86
C ILE A 16 -18.96 29.95 16.55
N ASN A 17 -19.88 30.93 16.59
CA ASN A 17 -19.87 32.10 15.72
C ASN A 17 -18.91 33.10 16.37
N VAL A 18 -17.81 33.47 15.69
CA VAL A 18 -17.02 34.66 16.07
C VAL A 18 -16.65 35.43 14.82
N SER A 19 -17.23 36.62 14.72
CA SER A 19 -16.89 37.68 13.79
C SER A 19 -15.62 38.40 14.24
N ALA A 20 -14.72 38.61 13.28
CA ALA A 20 -13.68 39.65 13.18
C ALA A 20 -12.65 39.83 14.32
N LEU A 21 -11.38 39.60 14.00
CA LEU A 21 -10.26 40.55 14.16
C LEU A 21 -8.99 39.95 13.53
N ALA A 22 -8.30 40.75 12.70
CA ALA A 22 -7.17 40.35 11.87
C ALA A 22 -5.91 40.01 12.70
N ALA A 23 -5.34 38.84 12.46
CA ALA A 23 -3.99 38.41 12.85
C ALA A 23 -3.55 37.23 11.95
N PRO A 24 -2.24 36.98 11.77
CA PRO A 24 -1.64 36.56 10.50
C PRO A 24 -2.05 35.15 10.07
N ILE A 25 -2.30 35.01 8.76
CA ILE A 25 -2.52 33.72 8.09
C ILE A 25 -1.23 32.90 8.18
N LEU A 26 -1.13 32.07 9.22
CA LEU A 26 -0.23 30.93 9.20
C LEU A 26 -0.85 29.89 8.27
N ASN A 27 -0.22 29.68 7.11
CA ASN A 27 -0.54 28.60 6.18
C ASN A 27 -0.28 27.24 6.85
N ASN A 28 -1.20 26.81 7.69
CA ASN A 28 -1.30 25.40 8.06
C ASN A 28 -1.99 24.69 6.90
N SER A 29 -1.19 24.25 5.94
CA SER A 29 -1.59 23.25 4.96
C SER A 29 -2.11 22.04 5.74
N ILE A 30 -3.44 21.91 5.85
CA ILE A 30 -4.06 20.69 6.34
C ILE A 30 -3.78 19.64 5.28
N GLU A 31 -2.68 18.90 5.45
CA GLU A 31 -2.45 17.66 4.75
C GLU A 31 -3.62 16.73 5.13
N THR A 32 -4.62 16.69 4.26
CA THR A 32 -5.67 15.68 4.35
C THR A 32 -4.99 14.32 4.24
N ALA A 33 -4.91 13.61 5.36
CA ALA A 33 -4.38 12.26 5.41
C ALA A 33 -5.23 11.39 4.45
N GLN A 34 -4.76 11.21 3.22
CA GLN A 34 -5.40 10.34 2.25
C GLN A 34 -5.50 8.95 2.87
N ALA A 35 -6.73 8.44 2.98
CA ALA A 35 -6.98 7.10 3.49
C ALA A 35 -6.04 6.11 2.80
N LYS A 36 -5.13 5.50 3.57
CA LYS A 36 -4.12 4.57 3.07
C LYS A 36 -4.84 3.41 2.38
N LYS A 37 -4.81 3.37 1.04
CA LYS A 37 -5.42 2.29 0.25
C LYS A 37 -4.90 0.96 0.76
N ASN A 38 -5.79 0.05 1.18
CA ASN A 38 -5.38 -1.24 1.74
C ASN A 38 -4.50 -1.98 0.71
N PRO A 39 -3.20 -2.19 1.00
CA PRO A 39 -2.28 -2.76 0.03
C PRO A 39 -2.64 -4.22 -0.32
N ARG A 40 -3.43 -4.88 0.53
CA ARG A 40 -3.89 -6.27 0.35
C ARG A 40 -5.17 -6.42 -0.48
N GLY A 41 -5.62 -5.36 -1.18
CA GLY A 41 -6.91 -5.36 -1.89
C GLY A 41 -7.17 -6.62 -2.73
N LYS A 42 -8.45 -6.95 -2.98
CA LYS A 42 -8.93 -8.25 -3.53
C LYS A 42 -7.95 -8.95 -4.49
N ALA A 43 -7.53 -10.17 -4.11
CA ALA A 43 -6.68 -11.05 -4.90
C ALA A 43 -7.51 -11.84 -5.93
N TYR A 44 -6.91 -12.12 -7.09
CA TYR A 44 -7.48 -12.96 -8.13
C TYR A 44 -7.22 -14.45 -7.87
N VAL A 45 -6.06 -14.78 -7.33
CA VAL A 45 -5.68 -16.13 -6.89
C VAL A 45 -5.04 -16.08 -5.50
N THR A 46 -5.02 -17.20 -4.79
CA THR A 46 -4.26 -17.34 -3.53
C THR A 46 -2.78 -17.59 -3.82
N LYS A 47 -1.90 -17.33 -2.83
CA LYS A 47 -0.47 -17.68 -2.92
C LYS A 47 -0.27 -19.18 -3.20
N ARG A 48 -1.05 -20.06 -2.56
CA ARG A 48 -0.99 -21.52 -2.77
C ARG A 48 -1.30 -21.89 -4.23
N GLN A 49 -2.37 -21.33 -4.78
CA GLN A 49 -2.72 -21.57 -6.19
C GLN A 49 -1.66 -21.02 -7.15
N PHE A 50 -1.08 -19.86 -6.85
CA PHE A 50 -0.02 -19.31 -7.69
C PHE A 50 1.23 -20.20 -7.66
N ARG A 51 1.67 -20.64 -6.47
CA ARG A 51 2.79 -21.61 -6.33
C ARG A 51 2.53 -22.92 -7.08
N PHE A 52 1.31 -23.45 -7.00
CA PHE A 52 0.95 -24.67 -7.73
C PHE A 52 0.99 -24.50 -9.25
N ARG A 53 0.55 -23.34 -9.77
CA ARG A 53 0.50 -23.07 -11.21
C ARG A 53 1.84 -22.65 -11.81
N GLY A 54 2.75 -22.08 -11.02
CA GLY A 54 4.00 -21.48 -11.51
C GLY A 54 3.81 -20.14 -12.23
N VAL A 55 2.82 -20.07 -13.12
CA VAL A 55 2.52 -18.91 -13.97
C VAL A 55 1.03 -18.55 -13.88
N VAL A 56 0.73 -17.25 -13.83
CA VAL A 56 -0.64 -16.73 -13.90
C VAL A 56 -0.73 -15.65 -14.96
N LYS A 57 -1.67 -15.78 -15.91
CA LYS A 57 -2.00 -14.71 -16.85
C LYS A 57 -3.07 -13.82 -16.23
N TYR A 58 -2.79 -12.52 -16.07
CA TYR A 58 -3.71 -11.57 -15.45
C TYR A 58 -3.56 -10.18 -16.08
N HIS A 59 -4.68 -9.59 -16.52
CA HIS A 59 -4.75 -8.28 -17.19
C HIS A 59 -3.74 -8.15 -18.36
N GLY A 60 -3.70 -9.17 -19.22
CA GLY A 60 -2.81 -9.23 -20.39
C GLY A 60 -1.32 -9.41 -20.07
N LYS A 61 -0.96 -9.69 -18.81
CA LYS A 61 0.42 -9.86 -18.36
C LYS A 61 0.66 -11.29 -17.88
N LYS A 62 1.87 -11.81 -18.13
CA LYS A 62 2.39 -13.05 -17.54
C LYS A 62 3.00 -12.72 -16.18
N TRP A 63 2.50 -13.38 -15.14
CA TRP A 63 3.02 -13.25 -13.78
C TRP A 63 3.69 -14.55 -13.36
N THR A 64 4.94 -14.47 -12.92
CA THR A 64 5.61 -15.55 -12.18
C THR A 64 6.02 -15.08 -10.79
N TYR A 65 6.74 -15.91 -10.05
CA TYR A 65 7.18 -15.56 -8.70
C TYR A 65 8.62 -16.01 -8.47
N TYR A 66 9.25 -15.36 -7.50
CA TYR A 66 10.60 -15.67 -7.05
C TYR A 66 10.77 -15.27 -5.58
N THR A 67 11.93 -15.62 -5.03
CA THR A 67 12.37 -15.17 -3.70
C THR A 67 13.56 -14.24 -3.85
N GLY A 68 13.57 -13.13 -3.11
CA GLY A 68 14.69 -12.20 -3.07
C GLY A 68 14.76 -11.49 -1.71
N SER A 69 15.95 -11.09 -1.27
CA SER A 69 16.16 -10.42 0.02
C SER A 69 16.34 -8.90 -0.10
N ARG A 70 16.94 -8.44 -1.20
CA ARG A 70 17.21 -7.03 -1.52
C ARG A 70 16.87 -6.78 -2.99
N PHE A 71 16.40 -5.57 -3.30
CA PHE A 71 15.95 -5.21 -4.64
C PHE A 71 16.74 -4.03 -5.20
N ALA A 72 16.62 -3.82 -6.52
CA ALA A 72 17.40 -2.83 -7.26
C ALA A 72 17.20 -1.39 -6.81
N ASP A 73 16.07 -1.06 -6.17
CA ASP A 73 15.84 0.26 -5.57
C ASP A 73 16.36 0.41 -4.13
N GLY A 74 17.06 -0.61 -3.61
CA GLY A 74 17.63 -0.64 -2.26
C GLY A 74 16.67 -1.13 -1.18
N SER A 75 15.41 -1.41 -1.51
CA SER A 75 14.42 -1.94 -0.55
C SER A 75 14.75 -3.38 -0.13
N ARG A 76 14.16 -3.79 1.01
CA ARG A 76 14.33 -5.12 1.61
C ARG A 76 13.01 -5.87 1.66
N ASN A 77 13.10 -7.19 1.57
CA ASN A 77 11.95 -8.07 1.62
C ASN A 77 11.42 -8.25 3.06
N HIS A 78 10.10 -8.10 3.24
CA HIS A 78 9.38 -8.37 4.49
C HIS A 78 8.32 -9.47 4.25
N GLY A 79 8.76 -10.67 3.85
CA GLY A 79 7.86 -11.82 3.62
C GLY A 79 7.01 -11.73 2.35
N GLY A 80 7.59 -11.16 1.28
CA GLY A 80 6.94 -10.87 -0.01
C GLY A 80 6.36 -9.45 -0.10
N TYR A 81 6.57 -8.62 0.93
CA TYR A 81 6.01 -7.28 1.02
C TYR A 81 7.07 -6.20 1.27
N ASP A 82 6.77 -4.99 0.82
CA ASP A 82 7.53 -3.79 1.15
C ASP A 82 7.20 -3.29 2.57
N LYS A 83 7.90 -2.25 3.03
CA LYS A 83 7.68 -1.63 4.34
C LYS A 83 6.28 -1.06 4.55
N ASN A 84 5.52 -0.85 3.47
CA ASN A 84 4.16 -0.31 3.49
C ASN A 84 3.09 -1.42 3.34
N GLY A 85 3.49 -2.69 3.25
CA GLY A 85 2.62 -3.85 3.12
C GLY A 85 2.15 -4.16 1.69
N TYR A 86 2.68 -3.50 0.66
CA TYR A 86 2.43 -3.83 -0.75
C TYR A 86 3.29 -5.00 -1.19
N ILE A 87 2.78 -5.81 -2.12
CA ILE A 87 3.54 -6.90 -2.72
C ILE A 87 4.75 -6.31 -3.46
N ILE A 88 5.92 -6.91 -3.29
CA ILE A 88 7.09 -6.51 -4.07
C ILE A 88 6.98 -7.07 -5.50
N VAL A 89 7.14 -6.20 -6.48
CA VAL A 89 7.05 -6.51 -7.91
C VAL A 89 8.41 -6.29 -8.58
N SER A 90 8.82 -7.26 -9.40
CA SER A 90 9.81 -7.07 -10.45
C SER A 90 9.11 -6.83 -11.78
N ALA A 91 9.48 -5.76 -12.46
CA ALA A 91 8.81 -5.30 -13.67
C ALA A 91 9.80 -5.10 -14.84
N PRO A 92 9.28 -4.97 -16.08
CA PRO A 92 10.08 -4.57 -17.22
C PRO A 92 10.74 -3.21 -16.99
N ARG A 93 11.91 -2.99 -17.61
CA ARG A 93 12.75 -1.80 -17.38
C ARG A 93 12.05 -0.45 -17.63
N SER A 94 10.99 -0.45 -18.46
CA SER A 94 10.16 0.72 -18.75
C SER A 94 9.29 1.20 -17.58
N TYR A 95 9.09 0.37 -16.55
CA TYR A 95 8.35 0.77 -15.35
C TYR A 95 9.31 1.48 -14.36
N LYS A 96 8.85 2.60 -13.80
CA LYS A 96 9.59 3.33 -12.76
C LYS A 96 9.49 2.59 -11.43
N PHE A 97 10.52 2.67 -10.59
CA PHE A 97 10.41 2.22 -9.21
C PHE A 97 9.31 2.99 -8.47
N GLY A 98 8.67 2.35 -7.48
CA GLY A 98 7.53 2.92 -6.76
C GLY A 98 6.19 2.84 -7.51
N THR A 99 6.18 2.41 -8.78
CA THR A 99 4.93 2.26 -9.54
C THR A 99 4.02 1.25 -8.87
N LYS A 100 2.78 1.65 -8.57
CA LYS A 100 1.74 0.76 -8.04
C LYS A 100 1.07 -0.01 -9.17
N ILE A 101 1.02 -1.34 -9.06
CA ILE A 101 0.48 -2.23 -10.09
C ILE A 101 -0.48 -3.22 -9.44
N LYS A 102 -1.61 -3.51 -10.11
CA LYS A 102 -2.50 -4.59 -9.71
C LYS A 102 -1.90 -5.93 -10.15
N THR A 103 -1.67 -6.82 -9.18
CA THR A 103 -1.12 -8.16 -9.38
C THR A 103 -2.22 -9.21 -9.18
N PRO A 104 -1.98 -10.49 -9.52
CA PRO A 104 -2.90 -11.57 -9.20
C PRO A 104 -3.15 -11.78 -7.70
N LEU A 105 -2.26 -11.27 -6.84
CA LEU A 105 -2.31 -11.46 -5.39
C LEU A 105 -2.76 -10.20 -4.61
N GLY A 106 -2.97 -9.07 -5.30
CA GLY A 106 -3.35 -7.82 -4.65
C GLY A 106 -2.71 -6.59 -5.29
N TRP A 107 -2.43 -5.54 -4.52
CA TRP A 107 -1.64 -4.41 -5.00
C TRP A 107 -0.16 -4.61 -4.70
N GLY A 108 0.68 -4.34 -5.69
CA GLY A 108 2.12 -4.39 -5.58
C GLY A 108 2.80 -3.09 -5.99
N VAL A 109 4.07 -2.97 -5.62
CA VAL A 109 4.95 -1.83 -5.92
C VAL A 109 6.20 -2.35 -6.60
N VAL A 110 6.62 -1.66 -7.66
CA VAL A 110 7.85 -1.99 -8.39
C VAL A 110 9.06 -1.59 -7.56
N HIS A 111 9.83 -2.58 -7.10
CA HIS A 111 11.10 -2.39 -6.40
C HIS A 111 12.29 -2.99 -7.16
N ASP A 112 12.00 -3.85 -8.13
CA ASP A 112 13.00 -4.56 -8.90
C ASP A 112 12.72 -4.48 -10.40
N ARG A 113 13.77 -4.63 -11.21
CA ARG A 113 13.70 -4.62 -12.67
C ARG A 113 14.71 -5.59 -13.24
N GLY A 114 14.27 -6.47 -14.13
CA GLY A 114 15.13 -7.45 -14.81
C GLY A 114 15.27 -7.17 -16.30
N THR A 115 16.44 -7.47 -16.86
CA THR A 115 16.64 -7.55 -18.33
C THR A 115 15.86 -8.72 -18.95
N ALA A 116 15.66 -9.80 -18.19
CA ALA A 116 14.84 -10.94 -18.60
C ALA A 116 13.32 -10.67 -18.56
N MET A 117 12.89 -9.53 -17.99
CA MET A 117 11.47 -9.13 -17.94
C MET A 117 11.09 -8.47 -19.28
N THR A 118 10.48 -9.25 -20.17
CA THR A 118 9.93 -8.73 -21.44
C THR A 118 8.71 -7.82 -21.18
N LYS A 119 8.26 -7.06 -22.18
CA LYS A 119 7.16 -6.06 -22.08
C LYS A 119 5.93 -6.50 -21.28
N TYR A 120 5.61 -7.79 -21.24
CA TYR A 120 4.43 -8.35 -20.58
C TYR A 120 4.73 -9.36 -19.47
N HIS A 121 5.98 -9.53 -19.06
CA HIS A 121 6.39 -10.45 -17.99
C HIS A 121 6.74 -9.67 -16.72
N PHE A 122 6.08 -10.02 -15.63
CA PHE A 122 6.27 -9.48 -14.29
C PHE A 122 6.45 -10.61 -13.30
N ASP A 123 7.16 -10.33 -12.21
CA ASP A 123 7.27 -11.24 -11.08
C ASP A 123 6.78 -10.60 -9.80
N VAL A 124 6.26 -11.44 -8.90
CA VAL A 124 6.00 -11.07 -7.51
C VAL A 124 6.92 -11.84 -6.57
N VAL A 125 7.26 -11.23 -5.44
CA VAL A 125 8.00 -11.91 -4.38
C VAL A 125 7.02 -12.64 -3.46
N ILE A 126 7.25 -13.94 -3.20
CA ILE A 126 6.34 -14.83 -2.45
C ILE A 126 7.07 -15.60 -1.36
#